data_AF-A0A1H9QNI0-F1
#
_entry.id   AF-A0A1H9QNI0-F1
#
_cell.length_a   1.000
_cell.length_b   1.000
_cell.length_c   1.000
_cell.angle_alpha   90.00
_cell.angle_beta   90.00
_cell.angle_gamma   90.00
#
_symmetry.space_group_name_H-M   'P 1'
#
loop_
_entity.id
_entity.type
_entity.pdbx_description
1 polymer ?
#
loop_
_entity_poly.entity_id
_entity_poly.type
_entity_poly.pdbx_seq_one_letter_code
_entity_poly.pdbx_strand_id
1 'polypeptide(L)'
;MQGAFRLSGPPQDHALWDRISSYRIGPEGSDFPFEARLARENGWTLDHARRVVREYRRFCFLAVTGPDQATPSDAVDQAWHLHLTYSRDYWDRFCPHILGRPLHHEPTRGGPAEQGRFFDQYARTLRRYEQIFGEAPPADIWPDAARRLLHDPRARRVHPADALILPRRLLRRMALLLPILVLILLSIGKMVSYALESL
;
A
#
# COMPACT_ATOMS: atom_id res chain seq x y z
N MET A 1 -18.81 -24.44 16.50
CA MET A 1 -18.91 -23.21 17.31
C MET A 1 -17.76 -23.22 18.31
N GLN A 2 -16.65 -22.53 18.04
CA GLN A 2 -15.53 -22.40 18.97
C GLN A 2 -15.48 -20.95 19.46
N GLY A 3 -15.31 -20.79 20.77
CA GLY A 3 -15.58 -19.57 21.52
C GLY A 3 -14.79 -18.36 21.06
N ALA A 4 -15.46 -17.21 21.04
CA ALA A 4 -14.83 -15.91 20.91
C ALA A 4 -13.92 -15.67 22.12
N PHE A 5 -12.64 -15.99 22.00
CA PHE A 5 -11.63 -15.61 22.98
C PHE A 5 -11.56 -14.08 22.99
N ARG A 6 -12.11 -13.45 24.04
CA ARG A 6 -11.95 -12.00 24.25
C ARG A 6 -10.51 -11.74 24.68
N LEU A 7 -9.60 -11.73 23.71
CA LEU A 7 -8.25 -11.25 23.90
C LEU A 7 -8.32 -9.80 24.37
N SER A 8 -7.80 -9.55 25.57
CA SER A 8 -7.68 -8.23 26.18
C SER A 8 -6.24 -8.15 26.71
N GLY A 9 -5.36 -7.41 26.03
CA GLY A 9 -3.96 -7.28 26.41
C GLY A 9 -2.93 -7.88 25.41
N PRO A 10 -1.64 -7.53 25.58
CA PRO A 10 -0.57 -7.80 24.62
C PRO A 10 -0.39 -9.31 24.35
N PRO A 11 -0.15 -9.72 23.10
CA PRO A 11 -0.17 -11.12 22.71
C PRO A 11 1.12 -11.90 23.04
N GLN A 12 1.96 -11.40 23.94
CA GLN A 12 3.31 -11.94 24.21
C GLN A 12 3.33 -13.37 24.74
N ASP A 13 2.19 -13.89 25.22
CA ASP A 13 2.02 -15.29 25.65
C ASP A 13 0.98 -16.06 24.81
N HIS A 14 0.65 -15.54 23.62
CA HIS A 14 -0.36 -16.13 22.76
C HIS A 14 0.30 -17.03 21.70
N ALA A 15 0.04 -18.34 21.74
CA ALA A 15 0.67 -19.32 20.84
C ALA A 15 0.57 -18.98 19.33
N LEU A 16 -0.54 -18.37 18.88
CA LEU A 16 -0.64 -17.86 17.50
C LEU A 16 0.36 -16.73 17.21
N TRP A 17 0.54 -15.81 18.15
CA TRP A 17 1.48 -14.70 18.00
C TRP A 17 2.93 -15.20 17.99
N ASP A 18 3.27 -16.18 18.82
CA ASP A 18 4.61 -16.79 18.81
C ASP A 18 4.93 -17.40 17.44
N ARG A 19 3.98 -18.14 16.85
CA ARG A 19 4.12 -18.69 15.50
C ARG A 19 4.24 -17.59 14.44
N ILE A 20 3.39 -16.57 14.47
CA ILE A 20 3.41 -15.47 13.49
C ILE A 20 4.70 -14.64 13.60
N SER A 21 5.11 -14.31 14.83
CA SER A 21 6.27 -13.44 15.11
C SER A 21 7.60 -14.10 14.77
N SER A 22 7.72 -15.41 14.98
CA SER A 22 8.89 -16.21 14.62
C SER A 22 8.93 -16.62 13.14
N TYR A 23 7.81 -16.53 12.41
CA TYR A 23 7.76 -16.96 11.01
C TYR A 23 8.65 -16.10 10.10
N ARG A 24 9.47 -16.78 9.29
CA ARG A 24 10.24 -16.20 8.19
C ARG A 24 9.52 -16.46 6.86
N ILE A 25 9.25 -15.38 6.13
CA ILE A 25 8.61 -15.43 4.81
C ILE A 25 9.65 -15.78 3.74
N GLY A 26 9.31 -16.76 2.90
CA GLY A 26 10.15 -17.19 1.78
C GLY A 26 11.28 -18.16 2.15
N PRO A 27 12.10 -18.57 1.16
CA PRO A 27 13.11 -19.61 1.34
C PRO A 27 14.27 -19.16 2.24
N GLU A 28 14.80 -20.11 3.01
CA GLU A 28 16.02 -19.89 3.78
C GLU A 28 17.23 -19.67 2.87
N GLY A 29 18.17 -18.83 3.30
CA GLY A 29 19.40 -18.56 2.55
C GLY A 29 19.24 -17.75 1.26
N SER A 30 18.08 -17.10 1.03
CA SER A 30 17.91 -16.23 -0.15
C SER A 30 18.85 -15.02 -0.12
N ASP A 31 19.60 -14.83 -1.21
CA ASP A 31 20.41 -13.61 -1.46
C ASP A 31 19.55 -12.34 -1.54
N PHE A 32 18.24 -12.49 -1.82
CA PHE A 32 17.28 -11.40 -1.88
C PHE A 32 16.10 -11.66 -0.94
N PRO A 33 16.17 -11.21 0.32
CA PRO A 33 15.15 -11.49 1.33
C PRO A 33 13.84 -10.74 1.06
N PHE A 34 12.76 -11.22 1.66
CA PHE A 34 11.41 -10.67 1.48
C PHE A 34 11.34 -9.16 1.71
N GLU A 35 11.96 -8.66 2.79
CA GLU A 35 11.99 -7.24 3.13
C GLU A 35 12.77 -6.42 2.09
N ALA A 36 13.83 -6.97 1.51
CA ALA A 36 14.59 -6.30 0.45
C ALA A 36 13.77 -6.21 -0.84
N ARG A 37 13.02 -7.27 -1.17
CA ARG A 37 12.05 -7.21 -2.26
C ARG A 37 11.00 -6.16 -1.97
N LEU A 38 10.33 -6.21 -0.83
CA LEU A 38 9.30 -5.25 -0.43
C LEU A 38 9.79 -3.80 -0.49
N ALA A 39 10.98 -3.54 0.04
CA ALA A 39 11.61 -2.23 0.01
C ALA A 39 11.78 -1.71 -1.41
N ARG A 40 12.40 -2.52 -2.27
CA ARG A 40 12.58 -2.20 -3.69
C ARG A 40 11.22 -2.03 -4.39
N GLU A 41 10.12 -2.66 -3.90
CA GLU A 41 8.76 -2.71 -4.53
C GLU A 41 7.96 -1.44 -4.39
N ASN A 42 8.28 -0.69 -3.37
CA ASN A 42 7.50 0.47 -3.02
C ASN A 42 8.37 1.73 -2.95
N GLY A 43 9.64 1.62 -3.37
CA GLY A 43 10.62 2.69 -3.23
C GLY A 43 10.91 3.02 -1.76
N TRP A 44 10.80 2.03 -0.86
CA TRP A 44 11.03 2.19 0.56
C TRP A 44 12.48 1.88 0.96
N THR A 45 12.87 2.37 2.13
CA THR A 45 14.09 1.91 2.79
C THR A 45 13.91 0.49 3.32
N LEU A 46 15.01 -0.23 3.48
CA LEU A 46 14.97 -1.57 4.07
C LEU A 46 14.45 -1.55 5.53
N ASP A 47 14.80 -0.52 6.32
CA ASP A 47 14.27 -0.38 7.68
C ASP A 47 12.76 -0.17 7.69
N HIS A 48 12.23 0.71 6.82
CA HIS A 48 10.79 0.92 6.70
C HIS A 48 10.09 -0.38 6.28
N ALA A 49 10.63 -1.11 5.31
CA ALA A 49 10.10 -2.42 4.93
C ALA A 49 10.10 -3.41 6.10
N ARG A 50 11.17 -3.48 6.91
CA ARG A 50 11.20 -4.32 8.12
C ARG A 50 10.14 -3.93 9.14
N ARG A 51 9.90 -2.63 9.34
CA ARG A 51 8.82 -2.11 10.20
C ARG A 51 7.45 -2.53 9.66
N VAL A 52 7.21 -2.34 8.36
CA VAL A 52 5.98 -2.76 7.69
C VAL A 52 5.75 -4.27 7.82
N VAL A 53 6.78 -5.11 7.73
CA VAL A 53 6.63 -6.56 7.93
C VAL A 53 6.28 -6.91 9.38
N ARG A 54 6.76 -6.16 10.38
CA ARG A 54 6.28 -6.32 11.77
C ARG A 54 4.80 -5.95 11.90
N GLU A 55 4.38 -4.87 11.26
CA GLU A 55 2.98 -4.45 11.24
C GLU A 55 2.07 -5.40 10.45
N TYR A 56 2.58 -6.03 9.39
CA TYR A 56 1.89 -7.10 8.67
C TYR A 56 1.62 -8.32 9.54
N ARG A 57 2.59 -8.72 10.37
CA ARG A 57 2.38 -9.78 11.38
C ARG A 57 1.29 -9.41 12.38
N ARG A 58 1.30 -8.16 12.88
CA ARG A 58 0.24 -7.64 13.77
C ARG A 58 -1.13 -7.70 13.08
N PHE A 59 -1.21 -7.28 11.82
CA PHE A 59 -2.42 -7.39 11.02
C PHE A 59 -2.92 -8.82 10.88
N CYS A 60 -2.06 -9.80 10.56
CA CYS A 60 -2.46 -11.21 10.48
C CYS A 60 -3.06 -11.70 11.80
N PHE A 61 -2.47 -11.32 12.94
CA PHE A 61 -3.01 -11.65 14.25
C PHE A 61 -4.40 -11.04 14.48
N LEU A 62 -4.59 -9.75 14.14
CA LEU A 62 -5.88 -9.07 14.25
C LEU A 62 -6.94 -9.72 13.35
N ALA A 63 -6.58 -10.08 12.11
CA ALA A 63 -7.48 -10.67 11.13
C ALA A 63 -7.92 -12.09 11.50
N VAL A 64 -7.04 -12.88 12.13
CA VAL A 64 -7.34 -14.26 12.53
C VAL A 64 -8.14 -14.33 13.83
N THR A 65 -7.86 -13.44 14.78
CA THR A 65 -8.48 -13.44 16.12
C THR A 65 -9.71 -12.54 16.22
N GLY A 66 -9.93 -11.67 15.23
CA GLY A 66 -11.04 -10.72 15.19
C GLY A 66 -12.39 -11.39 14.94
N PRO A 67 -13.48 -10.85 15.52
CA PRO A 67 -14.83 -11.30 15.19
C PRO A 67 -15.24 -10.85 13.78
N ASP A 68 -14.70 -9.72 13.33
CA ASP A 68 -14.97 -9.11 12.03
C ASP A 68 -13.73 -9.18 11.14
N GLN A 69 -13.94 -9.07 9.82
CA GLN A 69 -12.86 -8.92 8.86
C GLN A 69 -12.07 -7.62 9.15
N ALA A 70 -10.74 -7.71 9.15
CA ALA A 70 -9.85 -6.57 9.31
C ALA A 70 -9.47 -5.94 7.95
N THR A 71 -9.22 -4.63 7.94
CA THR A 71 -8.71 -3.90 6.77
C THR A 71 -7.29 -3.38 7.07
N PRO A 72 -6.27 -3.71 6.27
CA PRO A 72 -4.92 -3.21 6.49
C PRO A 72 -4.76 -1.75 6.04
N SER A 73 -3.69 -1.09 6.51
CA SER A 73 -3.21 0.14 5.88
C SER A 73 -2.60 -0.17 4.52
N ASP A 74 -2.32 0.85 3.69
CA ASP A 74 -1.73 0.64 2.37
C ASP A 74 -0.39 -0.09 2.47
N ALA A 75 0.50 0.37 3.34
CA ALA A 75 1.82 -0.21 3.49
C ALA A 75 1.77 -1.68 3.92
N VAL A 76 0.87 -2.02 4.85
CA VAL A 76 0.66 -3.40 5.30
C VAL A 76 0.03 -4.25 4.21
N ASP A 77 -0.88 -3.69 3.42
CA ASP A 77 -1.48 -4.34 2.26
C ASP A 77 -0.42 -4.66 1.19
N GLN A 78 0.56 -3.78 0.95
CA GLN A 78 1.68 -4.08 0.03
C GLN A 78 2.53 -5.26 0.51
N ALA A 79 2.77 -5.39 1.82
CA ALA A 79 3.45 -6.57 2.36
C ALA A 79 2.59 -7.84 2.17
N TRP A 80 1.28 -7.74 2.39
CA TRP A 80 0.38 -8.86 2.19
C TRP A 80 0.32 -9.29 0.72
N HIS A 81 0.14 -8.35 -0.21
CA HIS A 81 0.21 -8.58 -1.65
C HIS A 81 1.51 -9.28 -2.04
N LEU A 82 2.65 -8.81 -1.55
CA LEU A 82 3.92 -9.45 -1.84
C LEU A 82 3.94 -10.89 -1.32
N HIS A 83 3.50 -11.14 -0.09
CA HIS A 83 3.47 -12.50 0.48
C HIS A 83 2.57 -13.45 -0.31
N LEU A 84 1.43 -12.99 -0.82
CA LEU A 84 0.58 -13.79 -1.71
C LEU A 84 1.31 -14.27 -2.97
N THR A 85 2.31 -13.52 -3.47
CA THR A 85 3.13 -13.96 -4.61
C THR A 85 4.12 -15.08 -4.26
N TYR A 86 4.43 -15.28 -2.98
CA TYR A 86 5.16 -16.45 -2.48
C TYR A 86 4.14 -17.58 -2.26
N SER A 87 3.40 -17.95 -3.30
CA SER A 87 2.14 -18.69 -3.18
C SER A 87 2.25 -20.01 -2.42
N ARG A 88 3.31 -20.80 -2.63
CA ARG A 88 3.58 -22.02 -1.86
C ARG A 88 3.90 -21.73 -0.40
N ASP A 89 4.69 -20.70 -0.15
CA ASP A 89 4.99 -20.24 1.22
C ASP A 89 3.69 -19.82 1.93
N TYR A 90 2.84 -19.06 1.24
CA TYR A 90 1.60 -18.54 1.79
C TYR A 90 0.57 -19.65 2.02
N TRP A 91 0.24 -20.43 0.99
CA TRP A 91 -0.86 -21.39 1.01
C TRP A 91 -0.49 -22.74 1.62
N ASP A 92 0.72 -23.23 1.39
CA ASP A 92 1.12 -24.56 1.86
C ASP A 92 1.77 -24.49 3.25
N ARG A 93 2.37 -23.35 3.63
CA ARG A 93 3.06 -23.20 4.93
C ARG A 93 2.36 -22.22 5.88
N PHE A 94 2.23 -20.96 5.50
CA PHE A 94 1.80 -19.89 6.39
C PHE A 94 0.35 -20.06 6.84
N CYS A 95 -0.60 -20.18 5.91
CA CYS A 95 -2.01 -20.33 6.26
C CYS A 95 -2.30 -21.59 7.11
N PRO A 96 -1.94 -22.82 6.68
CA PRO A 96 -2.32 -24.02 7.43
C PRO A 96 -1.50 -24.22 8.71
N HIS A 97 -0.20 -23.93 8.71
CA HIS A 97 0.68 -24.29 9.84
C HIS A 97 0.96 -23.12 10.80
N ILE A 98 0.90 -21.88 10.33
CA ILE A 98 1.17 -20.70 11.17
C ILE A 98 -0.14 -20.08 11.64
N LEU A 99 -1.02 -19.69 10.71
CA LEU A 99 -2.32 -19.09 11.02
C LEU A 99 -3.34 -20.12 11.52
N GLY A 100 -3.23 -21.37 11.08
CA GLY A 100 -4.20 -22.44 11.36
C GLY A 100 -5.51 -22.31 10.58
N ARG A 101 -5.59 -21.38 9.62
CA ARG A 101 -6.75 -21.14 8.76
C ARG A 101 -6.38 -20.37 7.50
N PRO A 102 -7.18 -20.49 6.42
CA PRO A 102 -7.05 -19.60 5.27
C PRO A 102 -7.27 -18.14 5.65
N LEU A 103 -6.46 -17.25 5.08
CA LEU A 103 -6.64 -15.81 5.13
C LEU A 103 -6.67 -15.30 3.69
N HIS A 104 -7.86 -15.03 3.17
CA HIS A 104 -8.04 -14.61 1.78
C HIS A 104 -7.97 -13.09 1.66
N HIS A 105 -7.33 -12.62 0.58
CA HIS A 105 -7.39 -11.22 0.16
C HIS A 105 -8.49 -11.09 -0.89
N GLU A 106 -9.43 -10.17 -0.65
CA GLU A 106 -10.60 -9.98 -1.51
C GLU A 106 -10.53 -8.59 -2.17
N PRO A 107 -10.80 -8.49 -3.48
CA PRO A 107 -10.84 -7.21 -4.17
C PRO A 107 -11.99 -6.33 -3.66
N THR A 108 -11.78 -5.01 -3.70
CA THR A 108 -12.85 -4.03 -3.44
C THR A 108 -13.92 -4.10 -4.54
N ARG A 109 -15.21 -4.03 -4.15
CA ARG A 109 -16.32 -3.90 -5.13
C ARG A 109 -16.41 -2.48 -5.73
N GLY A 110 -15.68 -1.52 -5.17
CA GLY A 110 -15.70 -0.12 -5.60
C GLY A 110 -16.98 0.63 -5.26
N GLY A 111 -16.94 1.96 -5.43
CA GLY A 111 -18.07 2.85 -5.23
C GLY A 111 -18.22 3.44 -3.81
N PRO A 112 -19.07 4.47 -3.64
CA PRO A 112 -19.14 5.24 -2.39
C PRO A 112 -19.59 4.43 -1.17
N ALA A 113 -20.53 3.49 -1.35
CA ALA A 113 -21.00 2.62 -0.27
C ALA A 113 -19.87 1.73 0.25
N GLU A 114 -19.06 1.20 -0.66
CA GLU A 114 -17.90 0.37 -0.34
C GLU A 114 -16.78 1.19 0.32
N GLN A 115 -16.57 2.43 -0.13
CA GLN A 115 -15.64 3.38 0.51
C GLN A 115 -16.04 3.67 1.97
N GLY A 116 -17.33 3.93 2.22
CA GLY A 116 -17.85 4.13 3.58
C GLY A 116 -17.66 2.88 4.44
N ARG A 117 -17.98 1.69 3.91
CA ARG A 117 -17.74 0.42 4.60
C ARG A 117 -16.27 0.22 4.95
N PHE A 118 -15.36 0.48 4.02
CA PHE A 118 -13.91 0.38 4.25
C PHE A 118 -13.41 1.39 5.27
N PHE A 119 -13.95 2.62 5.27
CA PHE A 119 -13.63 3.63 6.28
C PHE A 119 -13.94 3.10 7.69
N ASP A 120 -15.16 2.60 7.89
CA ASP A 120 -15.59 2.07 9.19
C ASP A 120 -14.83 0.81 9.60
N GLN A 121 -14.56 -0.09 8.65
CA GLN A 121 -13.81 -1.32 8.87
C GLN A 121 -12.36 -1.06 9.24
N TYR A 122 -11.71 -0.12 8.55
CA TYR A 122 -10.35 0.30 8.86
C TYR A 122 -10.29 0.98 10.24
N ALA A 123 -11.23 1.87 10.56
CA ALA A 123 -11.33 2.47 11.89
C ALA A 123 -11.55 1.43 13.00
N ARG A 124 -12.35 0.38 12.76
CA ARG A 124 -12.48 -0.76 13.69
C ARG A 124 -11.16 -1.53 13.84
N THR A 125 -10.41 -1.70 12.76
CA THR A 125 -9.09 -2.36 12.77
C THR A 125 -8.10 -1.61 13.65
N LEU A 126 -8.03 -0.27 13.52
CA LEU A 126 -7.16 0.57 14.35
C LEU A 126 -7.54 0.51 15.84
N ARG A 127 -8.84 0.59 16.17
CA ARG A 127 -9.29 0.44 17.57
C ARG A 127 -8.94 -0.93 18.15
N ARG A 128 -9.10 -1.99 17.35
CA ARG A 128 -8.74 -3.35 17.79
C ARG A 128 -7.24 -3.48 17.97
N TYR A 129 -6.44 -2.87 17.10
CA TYR A 129 -5.00 -2.81 17.26
C TYR A 129 -4.63 -2.27 18.65
N GLU A 130 -5.16 -1.10 19.03
CA GLU A 130 -4.88 -0.47 20.32
C GLU A 130 -5.29 -1.36 21.50
N GLN A 131 -6.47 -1.99 21.42
CA GLN A 131 -6.97 -2.90 22.45
C GLN A 131 -6.08 -4.14 22.65
N ILE A 132 -5.52 -4.67 21.56
CA ILE A 132 -4.72 -5.89 21.58
C ILE A 132 -3.27 -5.59 21.94
N PHE A 133 -2.67 -4.55 21.37
CA PHE A 133 -1.23 -4.28 21.56
C PHE A 133 -0.95 -3.30 22.70
N GLY A 134 -1.96 -2.63 23.25
CA GLY A 134 -1.80 -1.67 24.35
C GLY A 134 -1.12 -0.36 23.93
N GLU A 135 -0.92 -0.16 22.63
CA GLU A 135 -0.26 1.00 22.05
C GLU A 135 -0.96 1.43 20.75
N ALA A 136 -0.84 2.72 20.41
CA ALA A 136 -1.29 3.22 19.13
C ALA A 136 -0.43 2.65 17.99
N PRO A 137 -1.03 2.29 16.84
CA PRO A 137 -0.25 1.82 15.70
C PRO A 137 0.62 2.97 15.16
N PRO A 138 1.84 2.68 14.65
CA PRO A 138 2.72 3.72 14.11
C PRO A 138 2.05 4.48 12.96
N ALA A 139 1.82 5.79 13.14
CA ALA A 139 1.03 6.60 12.21
C ALA A 139 1.64 6.76 10.80
N ASP A 140 2.94 6.47 10.64
CA ASP A 140 3.62 6.47 9.35
C ASP A 140 3.37 5.18 8.54
N ILE A 141 2.88 4.12 9.18
CA ILE A 141 2.49 2.85 8.54
C ILE A 141 0.95 2.70 8.56
N TRP A 142 0.31 3.15 9.63
CA TRP A 142 -1.13 3.11 9.85
C TRP A 142 -1.68 4.55 9.97
N PRO A 143 -1.83 5.27 8.84
CA PRO A 143 -2.44 6.59 8.88
C PRO A 143 -3.90 6.49 9.34
N ASP A 144 -4.49 7.60 9.79
CA ASP A 144 -5.91 7.66 10.10
C ASP A 144 -6.79 7.32 8.86
N ALA A 145 -8.05 6.97 9.10
CA ALA A 145 -8.95 6.50 8.05
C ALA A 145 -9.19 7.53 6.93
N ALA A 146 -9.27 8.82 7.28
CA ALA A 146 -9.45 9.88 6.31
C ALA A 146 -8.21 10.00 5.42
N ARG A 147 -7.02 9.98 6.01
CA ARG A 147 -5.74 10.03 5.30
C ARG A 147 -5.51 8.79 4.45
N ARG A 148 -5.82 7.59 4.94
CA ARG A 148 -5.73 6.33 4.19
C ARG A 148 -6.57 6.37 2.91
N LEU A 149 -7.82 6.83 3.01
CA LEU A 149 -8.77 6.76 1.89
C LEU A 149 -8.74 7.97 0.95
N LEU A 150 -8.41 9.16 1.46
CA LEU A 150 -8.40 10.39 0.67
C LEU A 150 -7.02 10.73 0.08
N HIS A 151 -5.93 10.32 0.74
CA HIS A 151 -4.59 10.82 0.43
C HIS A 151 -3.55 9.73 0.17
N ASP A 152 -3.81 8.49 0.59
CA ASP A 152 -2.83 7.41 0.54
C ASP A 152 -3.25 6.26 -0.39
N PRO A 153 -3.02 6.48 -1.69
CA PRO A 153 -2.34 5.46 -2.47
C PRO A 153 -1.03 6.06 -2.97
N ARG A 154 0.03 6.03 -2.14
CA ARG A 154 1.37 6.38 -2.62
C ARG A 154 2.03 5.18 -3.28
N ALA A 155 1.41 4.76 -4.38
CA ALA A 155 1.89 3.74 -5.29
C ALA A 155 3.40 3.85 -5.57
N ARG A 156 4.09 2.70 -5.66
CA ARG A 156 4.56 2.08 -6.92
C ARG A 156 5.95 1.43 -6.81
N ARG A 157 6.19 0.43 -7.66
CA ARG A 157 7.53 0.07 -8.15
C ARG A 157 7.69 0.62 -9.57
N VAL A 158 8.71 1.43 -9.86
CA VAL A 158 9.05 1.76 -11.27
C VAL A 158 10.54 1.79 -11.43
N HIS A 159 10.96 1.27 -12.57
CA HIS A 159 12.35 1.09 -12.88
C HIS A 159 12.84 2.28 -13.75
N PRO A 160 14.04 2.86 -13.54
CA PRO A 160 14.41 4.18 -14.08
C PRO A 160 15.18 4.17 -15.40
N ALA A 161 15.41 2.99 -15.99
CA ALA A 161 15.54 2.94 -17.45
C ALA A 161 14.22 3.37 -18.12
N ASP A 162 13.12 3.39 -17.37
CA ASP A 162 11.75 3.30 -17.87
C ASP A 162 10.86 4.49 -17.45
N ALA A 163 11.38 5.46 -16.70
CA ALA A 163 10.56 6.59 -16.26
C ALA A 163 11.35 7.91 -16.14
N LEU A 164 10.93 8.90 -16.94
CA LEU A 164 11.08 10.33 -16.61
C LEU A 164 9.83 10.79 -15.86
N ILE A 165 10.01 11.07 -14.57
CA ILE A 165 8.91 11.43 -13.68
C ILE A 165 8.71 12.95 -13.78
N LEU A 166 7.72 13.38 -14.58
CA LEU A 166 7.58 14.79 -14.95
C LEU A 166 6.58 15.59 -14.08
N PRO A 167 6.94 16.82 -13.64
CA PRO A 167 6.08 17.59 -12.75
C PRO A 167 4.87 18.18 -13.48
N ARG A 168 3.69 18.04 -12.86
CA ARG A 168 2.44 18.66 -13.35
C ARG A 168 2.55 20.18 -13.56
N ARG A 169 3.50 20.87 -12.94
CA ARG A 169 3.67 22.34 -13.03
C ARG A 169 4.68 22.77 -14.11
N LEU A 170 5.64 21.91 -14.43
CA LEU A 170 6.51 22.06 -15.59
C LEU A 170 5.68 21.89 -16.87
N LEU A 171 4.80 20.88 -16.84
CA LEU A 171 3.73 20.73 -17.82
C LEU A 171 2.86 22.01 -17.92
N ARG A 172 2.50 22.62 -16.78
CA ARG A 172 1.68 23.85 -16.75
C ARG A 172 2.41 25.13 -17.23
N ARG A 173 3.71 25.30 -17.00
CA ARG A 173 4.47 26.48 -17.50
C ARG A 173 4.86 26.35 -18.97
N MET A 174 5.16 25.14 -19.44
CA MET A 174 5.30 24.88 -20.88
C MET A 174 3.98 25.16 -21.61
N ALA A 175 2.84 24.84 -20.99
CA ALA A 175 1.53 25.19 -21.51
C ALA A 175 1.24 26.71 -21.54
N LEU A 176 1.78 27.49 -20.59
CA LEU A 176 1.58 28.95 -20.54
C LEU A 176 2.41 29.73 -21.58
N LEU A 177 3.51 29.18 -22.12
CA LEU A 177 4.37 29.82 -23.12
C LEU A 177 4.01 29.47 -24.58
N LEU A 178 3.22 28.42 -24.79
CA LEU A 178 2.83 27.92 -26.11
C LEU A 178 1.99 28.90 -26.98
N PRO A 179 1.01 29.68 -26.45
CA PRO A 179 0.23 30.59 -27.29
C PRO A 179 1.04 31.80 -27.76
N ILE A 180 2.03 32.25 -26.98
CA ILE A 180 2.99 33.28 -27.39
C ILE A 180 3.76 32.82 -28.63
N LEU A 181 4.16 31.55 -28.68
CA LEU A 181 4.82 30.96 -29.84
C LEU A 181 3.92 30.89 -31.10
N VAL A 182 2.61 30.67 -30.95
CA VAL A 182 1.66 30.56 -32.08
C VAL A 182 1.30 31.92 -32.67
N LEU A 183 1.16 32.94 -31.83
CA LEU A 183 0.96 34.32 -32.28
C LEU A 183 2.14 34.83 -33.13
N ILE A 184 3.36 34.45 -32.77
CA ILE A 184 4.57 34.73 -33.56
C ILE A 184 4.48 34.05 -34.95
N LEU A 185 3.93 32.84 -35.05
CA LEU A 185 3.82 32.14 -36.33
C LEU A 185 2.73 32.70 -37.27
N LEU A 186 1.57 33.14 -36.74
CA LEU A 186 0.50 33.74 -37.54
C LEU A 186 0.84 35.14 -38.08
N SER A 187 1.62 35.91 -37.31
CA SER A 187 2.11 37.21 -37.75
C SER A 187 3.12 37.06 -38.90
N ILE A 188 3.98 36.04 -38.84
CA ILE A 188 4.85 35.67 -39.97
C ILE A 188 4.00 35.29 -41.21
N GLY A 189 2.94 34.49 -41.06
CA GLY A 189 2.09 34.07 -42.18
C GLY A 189 1.36 35.23 -42.90
N LYS A 190 0.88 36.22 -42.16
CA LYS A 190 0.27 37.42 -42.76
C LYS A 190 1.28 38.28 -43.53
N MET A 191 2.49 38.40 -43.00
CA MET A 191 3.57 39.16 -43.64
C MET A 191 3.97 38.55 -45.01
N VAL A 192 3.92 37.22 -45.11
CA VAL A 192 4.12 36.49 -46.38
C VAL A 192 2.96 36.71 -47.35
N SER A 193 1.70 36.75 -46.88
CA SER A 193 0.54 37.02 -47.73
C SER A 193 0.56 38.43 -48.34
N TYR A 194 0.99 39.44 -47.57
CA TYR A 194 1.16 40.81 -48.07
C TYR A 194 2.30 40.93 -49.10
N ALA A 195 3.38 40.15 -48.93
CA ALA A 195 4.47 40.10 -49.90
C ALA A 195 4.07 39.44 -51.22
N LEU A 196 3.09 38.53 -51.20
CA LEU A 196 2.55 37.87 -52.40
C LEU A 196 1.49 38.72 -53.14
N GLU A 197 0.77 39.59 -52.44
CA GLU A 197 -0.17 40.57 -53.04
C GLU A 197 0.52 41.82 -53.60
N SER A 198 1.82 42.01 -53.30
CA SER A 198 2.64 43.14 -53.77
C SER A 198 3.64 42.79 -54.89
N LEU A 199 3.61 41.54 -55.35
CA LEU A 199 4.23 41.04 -56.59
C LEU A 199 3.22 41.12 -57.74
#